data_AF-A0A946YRQ5-F1
#
_entry.id   AF-A0A946YRQ5-F1
#
_cell.length_a   1.000
_cell.length_b   1.000
_cell.length_c   1.000
_cell.angle_alpha   90.00
_cell.angle_beta   90.00
_cell.angle_gamma   90.00
#
_symmetry.space_group_name_H-M   'P 1'
#
loop_
_entity.id
_entity.type
_entity.pdbx_description
1 polymer ?
#
loop_
_entity_poly.entity_id
_entity_poly.type
_entity_poly.pdbx_seq_one_letter_code
_entity_poly.pdbx_strand_id
1 'polypeptide(L)'
;MSFIRKNFLQACDVPKDLQSVVSFDAQREVAPGQLGLAQGNVDAIWQQTLKLYKTGIHPAISISVRHKGELILSRSVGHISGNGPKDTVHTKKTLVTPDSPFCIFSSSKAVTALLMHMLAEEGLVNVMDPVAFYTPEFAKHGKQNITIHQILAHRGGIPGLPANATVDTLWDEEEIWRLLCDAKPIITDGSQLAYHAITGGFVLEQVVKKVTGSSITEYIDKKIRQPMAMKFFSYGIDGQHLHELAMHYHTGFRPGLLTGKFIKRALGETLPNVEKACNDPRFQEAVIPSGNLVATADEMSAFFQMLLDKGAYNGKRICKAQTVARTIQEYGNRGLDRTLLIPMRYSAGMMLGDDPVGIWGPQSRHAYGHLGLANKLCWADPSRELAVAVLNSGLPLLGLHIPPLLNLIRTICNNIPVLGSPQTFSLQA
;
A
#
# COMPACT_ATOMS: atom_id res chain seq x y z
N MET A 1 31.61 13.28 -7.35
CA MET A 1 30.44 12.36 -7.28
C MET A 1 29.20 12.96 -6.60
N SER A 2 29.33 13.81 -5.57
CA SER A 2 28.18 14.45 -4.88
C SER A 2 27.30 15.33 -5.78
N PHE A 3 27.91 16.19 -6.62
CA PHE A 3 27.18 17.13 -7.50
C PHE A 3 26.29 16.42 -8.54
N ILE A 4 26.81 15.38 -9.22
CA ILE A 4 26.05 14.61 -10.22
C ILE A 4 24.88 13.85 -9.56
N ARG A 5 25.09 13.26 -8.38
CA ARG A 5 24.04 12.55 -7.64
C ARG A 5 22.90 13.49 -7.20
N LYS A 6 23.20 14.67 -6.65
CA LYS A 6 22.15 15.62 -6.26
C LYS A 6 21.41 16.20 -7.46
N ASN A 7 22.12 16.59 -8.52
CA ASN A 7 21.52 17.33 -9.63
C ASN A 7 20.85 16.46 -10.71
N PHE A 8 21.35 15.24 -10.95
CA PHE A 8 20.81 14.36 -11.99
C PHE A 8 19.85 13.28 -11.45
N LEU A 9 20.16 12.73 -10.27
CA LEU A 9 19.39 11.65 -9.65
C LEU A 9 18.45 12.13 -8.54
N GLN A 10 18.45 13.44 -8.22
CA GLN A 10 17.69 13.98 -7.08
C GLN A 10 17.84 13.09 -5.84
N ALA A 11 19.08 12.73 -5.50
CA ALA A 11 19.37 11.80 -4.42
C ALA A 11 19.55 12.53 -3.08
N CYS A 12 19.18 11.87 -1.99
CA CYS A 12 19.50 12.29 -0.64
C CYS A 12 21.00 12.10 -0.31
N ASP A 13 21.42 12.74 0.77
CA ASP A 13 22.73 12.47 1.34
C ASP A 13 22.73 11.09 2.03
N VAL A 14 23.76 10.30 1.74
CA VAL A 14 24.01 8.99 2.35
C VAL A 14 25.32 9.10 3.15
N PRO A 15 25.30 8.89 4.48
CA PRO A 15 26.51 8.99 5.29
C PRO A 15 27.49 7.85 4.97
N LYS A 16 28.79 8.08 5.25
CA LYS A 16 29.82 7.04 5.10
C LYS A 16 29.58 5.87 6.06
N ASP A 17 29.27 6.19 7.31
CA ASP A 17 28.84 5.23 8.31
C ASP A 17 27.30 5.17 8.33
N LEU A 18 26.73 4.06 7.87
CA LEU A 18 25.29 3.87 7.88
C LEU A 18 24.73 3.63 9.28
N GLN A 19 25.53 3.13 10.22
CA GLN A 19 25.03 2.86 11.58
C GLN A 19 24.56 4.14 12.27
N SER A 20 25.19 5.28 11.94
CA SER A 20 24.76 6.62 12.38
C SER A 20 23.32 7.00 12.01
N VAL A 21 22.70 6.31 11.05
CA VAL A 21 21.33 6.57 10.57
C VAL A 21 20.45 5.33 10.57
N VAL A 22 20.85 4.27 11.29
CA VAL A 22 20.05 3.06 11.49
C VAL A 22 19.38 3.12 12.86
N SER A 23 18.09 2.76 12.89
CA SER A 23 17.30 2.67 14.12
C SER A 23 16.59 1.33 14.17
N PHE A 24 16.66 0.65 15.32
CA PHE A 24 15.96 -0.60 15.57
C PHE A 24 15.85 -0.85 17.08
N ASP A 25 14.95 -1.75 17.46
CA ASP A 25 14.82 -2.24 18.82
C ASP A 25 15.03 -3.76 18.81
N ALA A 26 16.18 -4.19 19.31
CA ALA A 26 16.58 -5.60 19.30
C ALA A 26 15.63 -6.50 20.11
N GLN A 27 14.87 -5.95 21.06
CA GLN A 27 13.94 -6.74 21.88
C GLN A 27 12.67 -7.13 21.11
N ARG A 28 12.39 -6.49 19.98
CA ARG A 28 11.23 -6.79 19.13
C ARG A 28 11.47 -7.98 18.19
N GLU A 29 12.72 -8.29 17.88
CA GLU A 29 13.08 -9.31 16.92
C GLU A 29 13.28 -10.68 17.60
N VAL A 30 12.53 -11.68 17.16
CA VAL A 30 12.73 -13.07 17.56
C VAL A 30 13.97 -13.63 16.86
N ALA A 31 14.80 -14.37 17.61
CA ALA A 31 15.96 -15.02 17.05
C ALA A 31 15.56 -16.00 15.92
N PRO A 32 16.04 -15.84 14.68
CA PRO A 32 15.61 -16.63 13.53
C PRO A 32 15.77 -18.15 13.73
N GLY A 33 16.75 -18.56 14.54
CA GLY A 33 16.99 -19.96 14.89
C GLY A 33 15.80 -20.63 15.59
N GLN A 34 14.99 -19.87 16.35
CA GLN A 34 13.76 -20.39 16.98
C GLN A 34 12.71 -20.81 15.95
N LEU A 35 12.80 -20.30 14.72
CA LEU A 35 11.85 -20.55 13.64
C LEU A 35 12.40 -21.50 12.56
N GLY A 36 13.62 -22.02 12.77
CA GLY A 36 14.33 -22.86 11.81
C GLY A 36 15.05 -22.09 10.70
N LEU A 37 15.33 -20.79 10.91
CA LEU A 37 16.09 -19.96 9.97
C LEU A 37 17.50 -19.67 10.49
N ALA A 38 18.48 -19.57 9.60
CA ALA A 38 19.82 -19.12 9.99
C ALA A 38 19.83 -17.59 10.17
N GLN A 39 20.62 -17.08 11.13
CA GLN A 39 20.78 -15.62 11.32
C GLN A 39 21.22 -14.92 10.02
N GLY A 40 22.10 -15.56 9.25
CA GLY A 40 22.57 -15.07 7.96
C GLY A 40 21.46 -14.84 6.92
N ASN A 41 20.30 -15.51 7.04
CA ASN A 41 19.15 -15.28 6.18
C ASN A 41 18.54 -13.90 6.42
N VAL A 42 18.35 -13.53 7.69
CA VAL A 42 17.83 -12.21 8.09
C VAL A 42 18.84 -11.11 7.83
N ASP A 43 20.12 -11.38 8.10
CA ASP A 43 21.20 -10.43 7.83
C ASP A 43 21.28 -10.13 6.32
N ALA A 44 21.12 -11.13 5.45
CA ALA A 44 21.11 -10.93 4.01
C ALA A 44 19.98 -9.99 3.56
N ILE A 45 18.77 -10.13 4.13
CA ILE A 45 17.63 -9.24 3.86
C ILE A 45 17.99 -7.81 4.28
N TRP A 46 18.48 -7.63 5.51
CA TRP A 46 18.86 -6.31 6.01
C TRP A 46 19.98 -5.66 5.17
N GLN A 47 20.99 -6.43 4.75
CA GLN A 47 22.05 -5.91 3.88
C GLN A 47 21.52 -5.45 2.52
N GLN A 48 20.48 -6.09 1.96
CA GLN A 48 19.84 -5.61 0.73
C GLN A 48 19.03 -4.35 0.97
N THR A 49 18.37 -4.20 2.11
CA THR A 49 17.73 -2.94 2.52
C THR A 49 18.74 -1.80 2.59
N LEU A 50 19.91 -2.03 3.19
CA LEU A 50 20.99 -1.04 3.22
C LEU A 50 21.55 -0.73 1.83
N LYS A 51 21.66 -1.71 0.93
CA LYS A 51 22.04 -1.46 -0.48
C LYS A 51 21.01 -0.62 -1.21
N LEU A 52 19.72 -0.84 -0.96
CA LEU A 52 18.64 -0.01 -1.49
C LEU A 52 18.77 1.44 -0.97
N TYR A 53 19.01 1.63 0.34
CA TYR A 53 19.26 2.95 0.93
C TYR A 53 20.50 3.64 0.32
N LYS A 54 21.61 2.92 0.11
CA LYS A 54 22.86 3.45 -0.47
C LYS A 54 22.71 4.05 -1.88
N THR A 55 21.61 3.77 -2.57
CA THR A 55 21.29 4.42 -3.84
C THR A 55 21.02 5.92 -3.68
N GLY A 56 20.65 6.36 -2.47
CA GLY A 56 20.26 7.73 -2.17
C GLY A 56 18.87 8.11 -2.69
N ILE A 57 18.09 7.14 -3.19
CA ILE A 57 16.78 7.43 -3.77
C ILE A 57 15.69 7.54 -2.70
N HIS A 58 15.83 6.86 -1.57
CA HIS A 58 14.84 6.90 -0.49
C HIS A 58 15.48 7.55 0.75
N PRO A 59 15.09 8.79 1.11
CA PRO A 59 15.62 9.48 2.29
C PRO A 59 15.42 8.72 3.61
N ALA A 60 14.35 7.93 3.69
CA ALA A 60 14.06 6.95 4.72
C ALA A 60 13.52 5.66 4.12
N ILE A 61 13.88 4.54 4.75
CA ILE A 61 13.31 3.21 4.53
C ILE A 61 13.01 2.60 5.89
N SER A 62 11.83 2.00 6.05
CA SER A 62 11.48 1.14 7.18
C SER A 62 11.03 -0.22 6.65
N ILE A 63 11.55 -1.29 7.24
CA ILE A 63 11.22 -2.67 6.85
C ILE A 63 10.78 -3.46 8.06
N SER A 64 9.71 -4.23 7.86
CA SER A 64 9.20 -5.21 8.82
C SER A 64 8.98 -6.54 8.11
N VAL A 65 9.52 -7.63 8.66
CA VAL A 65 9.39 -9.00 8.14
C VAL A 65 8.96 -9.91 9.27
N ARG A 66 7.84 -10.60 9.06
CA ARG A 66 7.31 -11.63 9.95
C ARG A 66 7.38 -12.99 9.28
N HIS A 67 7.76 -14.01 10.04
CA HIS A 67 7.73 -15.40 9.59
C HIS A 67 7.12 -16.27 10.69
N LYS A 68 6.13 -17.09 10.33
CA LYS A 68 5.37 -17.94 11.28
C LYS A 68 4.77 -17.14 12.44
N GLY A 69 4.22 -15.95 12.15
CA GLY A 69 3.65 -15.05 13.17
C GLY A 69 4.66 -14.11 13.84
N GLU A 70 5.92 -14.52 13.92
CA GLU A 70 6.95 -13.82 14.70
C GLU A 70 7.69 -12.77 13.88
N LEU A 71 8.06 -11.67 14.53
CA LEU A 71 8.81 -10.57 13.92
C LEU A 71 10.30 -10.91 13.89
N ILE A 72 10.86 -11.12 12.70
CA ILE A 72 12.28 -11.51 12.52
C ILE A 72 13.17 -10.35 12.07
N LEU A 73 12.57 -9.24 11.61
CA LEU A 73 13.26 -8.02 11.23
C LEU A 73 12.33 -6.82 11.41
N SER A 74 12.73 -5.82 12.19
CA SER A 74 12.04 -4.53 12.31
C SER A 74 13.04 -3.41 12.49
N ARG A 75 13.41 -2.79 11.35
CA ARG A 75 14.53 -1.85 11.29
C ARG A 75 14.24 -0.72 10.33
N SER A 76 14.80 0.44 10.61
CA SER A 76 14.69 1.62 9.76
C SER A 76 16.06 2.25 9.50
N VAL A 77 16.20 2.93 8.36
CA VAL A 77 17.43 3.63 7.96
C VAL A 77 17.10 4.96 7.29
N GLY A 78 17.79 6.03 7.68
CA GLY A 78 17.65 7.37 7.10
C GLY A 78 16.87 8.36 7.98
N HIS A 79 16.07 9.22 7.36
CA HIS A 79 15.40 10.32 8.07
C HIS A 79 13.99 10.58 7.54
N ILE A 80 13.01 10.71 8.44
CA ILE A 80 11.63 11.06 8.07
C ILE A 80 11.52 12.48 7.52
N SER A 81 12.45 13.36 7.90
CA SER A 81 12.53 14.74 7.41
C SER A 81 13.97 15.29 7.44
N GLY A 82 14.22 16.32 6.64
CA GLY A 82 15.50 17.06 6.59
C GLY A 82 16.63 16.40 5.79
N ASN A 83 16.36 15.31 5.08
CA ASN A 83 17.34 14.61 4.23
C ASN A 83 16.89 14.49 2.76
N GLY A 84 15.98 15.34 2.32
CA GLY A 84 15.53 15.42 0.93
C GLY A 84 16.58 15.98 -0.03
N PRO A 85 16.38 15.85 -1.35
CA PRO A 85 17.32 16.36 -2.36
C PRO A 85 17.50 17.87 -2.35
N LYS A 86 16.51 18.61 -1.84
CA LYS A 86 16.51 20.08 -1.72
C LYS A 86 16.97 20.56 -0.34
N ASP A 87 17.17 19.64 0.62
CA ASP A 87 17.55 19.99 1.98
C ASP A 87 19.05 20.32 2.04
N THR A 88 19.39 21.32 2.85
CA THR A 88 20.78 21.76 3.08
C THR A 88 21.38 21.08 4.31
N VAL A 89 22.70 21.20 4.50
CA VAL A 89 23.41 20.72 5.70
C VAL A 89 22.93 21.37 7.00
N HIS A 90 22.23 22.51 6.93
CA HIS A 90 21.67 23.21 8.09
C HIS A 90 20.22 22.80 8.40
N THR A 91 19.60 22.00 7.52
CA THR A 91 18.23 21.52 7.74
C THR A 91 18.23 20.54 8.89
N LYS A 92 17.37 20.76 9.89
CA LYS A 92 17.21 19.83 11.00
C LYS A 92 16.74 18.48 10.46
N LYS A 93 17.48 17.43 10.78
CA LYS A 93 17.16 16.05 10.42
C LYS A 93 16.41 15.36 11.54
N THR A 94 15.40 14.58 11.19
CA THR A 94 14.68 13.72 12.14
C THR A 94 14.87 12.28 11.73
N LEU A 95 15.52 11.50 12.59
CA LEU A 95 15.86 10.11 12.32
C LEU A 95 14.59 9.27 12.18
N VAL A 96 14.57 8.34 11.22
CA VAL A 96 13.50 7.36 11.12
C VAL A 96 13.67 6.26 12.16
N THR A 97 12.58 5.80 12.76
CA THR A 97 12.53 4.65 13.67
C THR A 97 11.55 3.60 13.15
N PRO A 98 11.52 2.38 13.70
CA PRO A 98 10.44 1.42 13.40
C PRO A 98 9.04 1.93 13.73
N ASP A 99 8.94 2.89 14.66
CA ASP A 99 7.67 3.52 15.07
C ASP A 99 7.28 4.74 14.22
N SER A 100 8.11 5.14 13.27
CA SER A 100 7.79 6.27 12.37
C SER A 100 6.70 5.88 11.37
N PRO A 101 5.56 6.60 11.31
CA PRO A 101 4.51 6.35 10.33
C PRO A 101 4.88 6.85 8.94
N PHE A 102 4.35 6.17 7.92
CA PHE A 102 4.41 6.56 6.52
C PHE A 102 3.02 6.55 5.92
N CYS A 103 2.74 7.46 4.97
CA CYS A 103 1.64 7.26 4.05
C CYS A 103 1.95 6.07 3.14
N ILE A 104 1.12 5.03 3.18
CA ILE A 104 1.32 3.77 2.43
C ILE A 104 0.74 3.83 1.00
N PHE A 105 0.14 4.96 0.63
CA PHE A 105 -0.49 5.18 -0.66
C PHE A 105 -1.47 4.06 -1.04
N SER A 106 -1.33 3.49 -2.23
CA SER A 106 -2.22 2.49 -2.77
C SER A 106 -2.30 1.20 -1.95
N SER A 107 -1.35 0.91 -1.06
CA SER A 107 -1.48 -0.20 -0.12
C SER A 107 -2.71 -0.07 0.80
N SER A 108 -3.26 1.15 0.94
CA SER A 108 -4.55 1.42 1.60
C SER A 108 -5.71 0.57 1.07
N LYS A 109 -5.68 0.22 -0.24
CA LYS A 109 -6.78 -0.50 -0.89
C LYS A 109 -6.97 -1.91 -0.35
N ALA A 110 -5.88 -2.57 0.06
CA ALA A 110 -5.95 -3.87 0.72
C ALA A 110 -6.79 -3.81 2.01
N VAL A 111 -6.63 -2.72 2.76
CA VAL A 111 -7.37 -2.46 4.00
C VAL A 111 -8.82 -2.11 3.71
N THR A 112 -9.06 -1.18 2.78
CA THR A 112 -10.40 -0.78 2.34
C THR A 112 -11.20 -1.98 1.84
N ALA A 113 -10.57 -2.88 1.10
CA ALA A 113 -11.21 -4.10 0.63
C ALA A 113 -11.63 -5.03 1.77
N LEU A 114 -10.76 -5.25 2.76
CA LEU A 114 -11.13 -6.04 3.93
C LEU A 114 -12.31 -5.42 4.67
N LEU A 115 -12.34 -4.09 4.84
CA LEU A 115 -13.46 -3.39 5.50
C LEU A 115 -14.79 -3.66 4.77
N MET A 116 -14.80 -3.67 3.44
CA MET A 116 -16.00 -4.02 2.66
C MET A 116 -16.43 -5.47 2.86
N HIS A 117 -15.48 -6.41 2.92
CA HIS A 117 -15.78 -7.81 3.21
C HIS A 117 -16.23 -8.02 4.66
N MET A 118 -15.78 -7.20 5.62
CA MET A 118 -16.28 -7.19 7.00
C MET A 118 -17.70 -6.64 7.09
N LEU A 119 -18.03 -5.58 6.33
CA LEU A 119 -19.42 -5.13 6.20
C LEU A 119 -20.32 -6.25 5.65
N ALA A 120 -19.80 -7.06 4.72
CA ALA A 120 -20.52 -8.22 4.21
C ALA A 120 -20.62 -9.37 5.23
N GLU A 121 -19.62 -9.54 6.08
CA GLU A 121 -19.68 -10.44 7.23
C GLU A 121 -20.78 -10.04 8.23
N GLU A 122 -20.98 -8.75 8.40
CA GLU A 122 -21.98 -8.14 9.28
C GLU A 122 -23.39 -8.07 8.66
N GLY A 123 -23.53 -8.50 7.39
CA GLY A 123 -24.81 -8.47 6.67
C GLY A 123 -25.26 -7.07 6.26
N LEU A 124 -24.37 -6.06 6.34
CA LEU A 124 -24.68 -4.68 5.96
C LEU A 124 -24.56 -4.43 4.46
N VAL A 125 -23.74 -5.22 3.77
CA VAL A 125 -23.63 -5.21 2.32
C VAL A 125 -23.57 -6.62 1.75
N ASN A 126 -24.00 -6.79 0.50
CA ASN A 126 -23.54 -7.89 -0.34
C ASN A 126 -22.60 -7.30 -1.40
N VAL A 127 -21.37 -7.81 -1.49
CA VAL A 127 -20.38 -7.29 -2.45
C VAL A 127 -20.83 -7.47 -3.91
N MET A 128 -21.75 -8.38 -4.18
CA MET A 128 -22.33 -8.58 -5.51
C MET A 128 -23.46 -7.60 -5.84
N ASP A 129 -23.94 -6.82 -4.87
CA ASP A 129 -24.95 -5.81 -5.14
C ASP A 129 -24.34 -4.63 -5.93
N PRO A 130 -25.14 -3.99 -6.79
CA PRO A 130 -24.76 -2.72 -7.39
C PRO A 130 -24.43 -1.67 -6.32
N VAL A 131 -23.40 -0.86 -6.56
CA VAL A 131 -23.12 0.33 -5.72
C VAL A 131 -24.37 1.22 -5.63
N ALA A 132 -25.08 1.37 -6.75
CA ALA A 132 -26.31 2.15 -6.85
C ALA A 132 -27.48 1.63 -6.00
N PHE A 133 -27.42 0.39 -5.50
CA PHE A 133 -28.40 -0.10 -4.53
C PHE A 133 -28.31 0.66 -3.20
N TYR A 134 -27.09 0.99 -2.76
CA TYR A 134 -26.83 1.74 -1.54
C TYR A 134 -26.82 3.24 -1.80
N THR A 135 -26.26 3.67 -2.93
CA THR A 135 -26.09 5.08 -3.31
C THR A 135 -26.68 5.37 -4.70
N PRO A 136 -28.02 5.55 -4.81
CA PRO A 136 -28.73 5.64 -6.09
C PRO A 136 -28.20 6.69 -7.08
N GLU A 137 -27.65 7.79 -6.58
CA GLU A 137 -27.04 8.86 -7.38
C GLU A 137 -25.86 8.37 -8.24
N PHE A 138 -25.21 7.26 -7.86
CA PHE A 138 -24.14 6.64 -8.63
C PHE A 138 -24.65 6.03 -9.95
N ALA A 139 -25.94 5.73 -10.09
CA ALA A 139 -26.51 5.03 -11.25
C ALA A 139 -26.37 5.76 -12.60
N LYS A 140 -26.02 7.05 -12.60
CA LYS A 140 -25.91 7.88 -13.81
C LYS A 140 -24.97 7.27 -14.84
N HIS A 141 -25.19 7.60 -16.12
CA HIS A 141 -24.34 7.21 -17.25
C HIS A 141 -24.15 5.68 -17.40
N GLY A 142 -25.16 4.89 -17.05
CA GLY A 142 -25.13 3.43 -17.23
C GLY A 142 -24.48 2.65 -16.08
N LYS A 143 -24.16 3.31 -14.96
CA LYS A 143 -23.46 2.70 -13.82
C LYS A 143 -24.38 1.91 -12.87
N GLN A 144 -25.68 1.82 -13.14
CA GLN A 144 -26.68 1.21 -12.25
C GLN A 144 -26.42 -0.26 -11.89
N ASN A 145 -25.64 -0.99 -12.70
CA ASN A 145 -25.33 -2.40 -12.48
C ASN A 145 -23.89 -2.65 -12.02
N ILE A 146 -23.09 -1.60 -11.80
CA ILE A 146 -21.71 -1.75 -11.36
C ILE A 146 -21.71 -2.18 -9.89
N THR A 147 -21.18 -3.37 -9.62
CA THR A 147 -21.15 -3.99 -8.29
C THR A 147 -20.00 -3.50 -7.43
N ILE A 148 -20.16 -3.60 -6.10
CA ILE A 148 -19.06 -3.35 -5.15
C ILE A 148 -17.85 -4.24 -5.48
N HIS A 149 -18.11 -5.51 -5.82
CA HIS A 149 -17.09 -6.48 -6.20
C HIS A 149 -16.30 -6.05 -7.45
N GLN A 150 -16.97 -5.49 -8.45
CA GLN A 150 -16.29 -4.91 -9.63
C GLN A 150 -15.43 -3.70 -9.26
N ILE A 151 -15.85 -2.84 -8.33
CA ILE A 151 -15.01 -1.73 -7.84
C ILE A 151 -13.76 -2.26 -7.14
N LEU A 152 -13.93 -3.22 -6.22
CA LEU A 152 -12.85 -3.87 -5.47
C LEU A 152 -11.84 -4.58 -6.38
N ALA A 153 -12.30 -5.16 -7.49
CA ALA A 153 -11.47 -5.87 -8.45
C ALA A 153 -11.05 -5.04 -9.67
N HIS A 154 -11.13 -3.71 -9.59
CA HIS A 154 -10.70 -2.77 -10.64
C HIS A 154 -11.40 -2.96 -12.00
N ARG A 155 -12.67 -3.34 -11.96
CA ARG A 155 -13.55 -3.58 -13.11
C ARG A 155 -14.78 -2.66 -13.13
N GLY A 156 -14.83 -1.68 -12.22
CA GLY A 156 -15.92 -0.70 -12.13
C GLY A 156 -15.90 0.42 -13.18
N GLY A 157 -15.02 0.38 -14.17
CA GLY A 157 -15.10 1.28 -15.33
C GLY A 157 -14.79 2.76 -15.09
N ILE A 158 -14.39 3.16 -13.88
CA ILE A 158 -14.06 4.56 -13.55
C ILE A 158 -12.63 4.67 -13.01
N PRO A 159 -11.60 4.27 -13.77
CA PRO A 159 -10.24 4.10 -13.24
C PRO A 159 -9.54 5.39 -12.81
N GLY A 160 -9.99 6.55 -13.28
CA GLY A 160 -9.40 7.85 -13.00
C GLY A 160 -10.45 8.94 -12.77
N LEU A 161 -10.04 10.03 -12.14
CA LEU A 161 -10.90 11.20 -11.93
C LEU A 161 -11.24 11.88 -13.27
N PRO A 162 -12.39 12.55 -13.36
CA PRO A 162 -12.72 13.42 -14.49
C PRO A 162 -11.65 14.49 -14.74
N ALA A 163 -11.53 14.95 -15.99
CA ALA A 163 -10.47 15.89 -16.40
C ALA A 163 -10.53 17.27 -15.72
N ASN A 164 -11.68 17.64 -15.14
CA ASN A 164 -11.88 18.88 -14.40
C ASN A 164 -11.60 18.75 -12.90
N ALA A 165 -11.29 17.55 -12.39
CA ALA A 165 -10.88 17.37 -10.99
C ALA A 165 -9.50 18.00 -10.77
N THR A 166 -9.34 18.68 -9.63
CA THR A 166 -8.05 19.25 -9.20
C THR A 166 -7.52 18.46 -8.00
N VAL A 167 -6.32 18.79 -7.53
CA VAL A 167 -5.82 18.22 -6.27
C VAL A 167 -6.73 18.58 -5.10
N ASP A 168 -7.31 19.80 -5.08
CA ASP A 168 -8.23 20.23 -4.03
C ASP A 168 -9.51 19.37 -3.95
N THR A 169 -9.94 18.79 -5.08
CA THR A 169 -11.05 17.83 -5.10
C THR A 169 -10.83 16.62 -4.18
N LEU A 170 -9.58 16.22 -3.90
CA LEU A 170 -9.29 15.02 -3.10
C LEU A 170 -9.67 15.12 -1.62
N TRP A 171 -9.91 16.33 -1.12
CA TRP A 171 -10.33 16.58 0.27
C TRP A 171 -11.62 17.40 0.35
N ASP A 172 -12.34 17.52 -0.77
CA ASP A 172 -13.71 18.02 -0.84
C ASP A 172 -14.64 16.83 -1.11
N GLU A 173 -15.25 16.32 -0.04
CA GLU A 173 -16.08 15.12 -0.09
C GLU A 173 -17.29 15.28 -1.03
N GLU A 174 -17.96 16.43 -0.98
CA GLU A 174 -19.16 16.68 -1.78
C GLU A 174 -18.80 16.78 -3.26
N GLU A 175 -17.74 17.52 -3.58
CA GLU A 175 -17.31 17.71 -4.96
C GLU A 175 -16.79 16.40 -5.57
N ILE A 176 -15.96 15.63 -4.84
CA ILE A 176 -15.46 14.36 -5.37
C ILE A 176 -16.59 13.36 -5.60
N TRP A 177 -17.57 13.30 -4.69
CA TRP A 177 -18.71 12.42 -4.85
C TRP A 177 -19.58 12.83 -6.04
N ARG A 178 -19.86 14.14 -6.19
CA ARG A 178 -20.59 14.69 -7.32
C ARG A 178 -19.91 14.36 -8.64
N LEU A 179 -18.59 14.52 -8.73
CA LEU A 179 -17.79 14.21 -9.91
C LEU A 179 -17.78 12.72 -10.24
N LEU A 180 -17.68 11.84 -9.23
CA LEU A 180 -17.73 10.38 -9.43
C LEU A 180 -19.11 9.90 -9.88
N CYS A 181 -20.19 10.49 -9.35
CA CYS A 181 -21.54 10.23 -9.83
C CYS A 181 -21.71 10.64 -11.29
N ASP A 182 -21.17 11.80 -11.68
CA ASP A 182 -21.26 12.29 -13.07
C ASP A 182 -20.21 11.69 -14.02
N ALA A 183 -19.24 10.94 -13.51
CA ALA A 183 -18.23 10.29 -14.34
C ALA A 183 -18.88 9.30 -15.32
N LYS A 184 -18.50 9.42 -16.60
CA LYS A 184 -18.86 8.46 -17.65
C LYS A 184 -17.91 7.26 -17.58
N PRO A 185 -18.40 6.04 -17.32
CA PRO A 185 -17.56 4.86 -17.25
C PRO A 185 -16.99 4.53 -18.63
N ILE A 186 -15.75 4.04 -18.68
CA ILE A 186 -15.16 3.51 -19.93
C ILE A 186 -15.81 2.18 -20.34
N ILE A 187 -16.36 1.45 -19.36
CA ILE A 187 -17.12 0.21 -19.52
C ILE A 187 -17.95 -0.09 -18.26
N THR A 188 -19.07 -0.80 -18.38
CA THR A 188 -19.99 -1.05 -17.25
C THR A 188 -20.24 -2.52 -16.94
N ASP A 189 -19.79 -3.44 -17.80
CA ASP A 189 -20.03 -4.89 -17.67
C ASP A 189 -18.96 -5.63 -16.84
N GLY A 190 -17.91 -4.92 -16.42
CA GLY A 190 -16.77 -5.47 -15.69
C GLY A 190 -15.85 -6.39 -16.49
N SER A 191 -15.99 -6.45 -17.82
CA SER A 191 -15.16 -7.31 -18.69
C SER A 191 -13.69 -6.86 -18.72
N GLN A 192 -13.42 -5.56 -18.48
CA GLN A 192 -12.07 -5.00 -18.57
C GLN A 192 -11.51 -4.60 -17.22
N LEU A 193 -10.22 -4.90 -17.05
CA LEU A 193 -9.42 -4.53 -15.91
C LEU A 193 -8.78 -3.16 -16.15
N ALA A 194 -9.05 -2.20 -15.28
CA ALA A 194 -8.40 -0.90 -15.28
C ALA A 194 -8.23 -0.44 -13.83
N TYR A 195 -6.99 -0.42 -13.33
CA TYR A 195 -6.70 -0.02 -11.96
C TYR A 195 -7.35 1.33 -11.61
N HIS A 196 -8.13 1.35 -10.53
CA HIS A 196 -8.80 2.53 -10.01
C HIS A 196 -7.85 3.23 -9.04
N ALA A 197 -7.09 4.20 -9.54
CA ALA A 197 -5.98 4.78 -8.80
C ALA A 197 -6.42 5.41 -7.47
N ILE A 198 -7.53 6.15 -7.50
CA ILE A 198 -8.09 6.86 -6.34
C ILE A 198 -9.61 6.67 -6.23
N THR A 199 -10.32 6.66 -7.35
CA THR A 199 -11.79 6.70 -7.44
C THR A 199 -12.51 5.60 -6.66
N GLY A 200 -12.00 4.37 -6.71
CA GLY A 200 -12.63 3.22 -6.03
C GLY A 200 -12.73 3.41 -4.52
N GLY A 201 -11.74 4.05 -3.89
CA GLY A 201 -11.75 4.30 -2.44
C GLY A 201 -12.91 5.19 -2.02
N PHE A 202 -13.13 6.30 -2.73
CA PHE A 202 -14.23 7.22 -2.46
C PHE A 202 -15.61 6.59 -2.71
N VAL A 203 -15.75 5.77 -3.75
CA VAL A 203 -17.00 5.03 -3.98
C VAL A 203 -17.30 4.08 -2.81
N LEU A 204 -16.30 3.33 -2.35
CA LEU A 204 -16.47 2.40 -1.24
C LEU A 204 -16.71 3.11 0.10
N GLU A 205 -16.10 4.28 0.30
CA GLU A 205 -16.35 5.14 1.45
C GLU A 205 -17.81 5.58 1.54
N GLN A 206 -18.41 5.99 0.42
CA GLN A 206 -19.81 6.39 0.39
C GLN A 206 -20.75 5.24 0.73
N VAL A 207 -20.41 4.01 0.30
CA VAL A 207 -21.15 2.81 0.73
C VAL A 207 -20.99 2.60 2.24
N VAL A 208 -19.78 2.70 2.80
CA VAL A 208 -19.55 2.58 4.25
C VAL A 208 -20.40 3.59 5.02
N LYS A 209 -20.31 4.88 4.67
CA LYS A 209 -21.08 5.95 5.31
C LYS A 209 -22.58 5.67 5.27
N LYS A 210 -23.08 5.20 4.13
CA LYS A 210 -24.50 4.92 3.95
C LYS A 210 -25.01 3.77 4.82
N VAL A 211 -24.25 2.68 4.95
CA VAL A 211 -24.71 1.46 5.63
C VAL A 211 -24.38 1.44 7.12
N THR A 212 -23.38 2.21 7.56
CA THR A 212 -22.99 2.28 8.98
C THR A 212 -23.51 3.55 9.67
N GLY A 213 -23.77 4.63 8.92
CA GLY A 213 -23.99 5.96 9.48
C GLY A 213 -22.72 6.59 10.07
N SER A 214 -21.53 6.01 9.83
CA SER A 214 -20.24 6.43 10.37
C SER A 214 -19.22 6.59 9.24
N SER A 215 -18.18 7.39 9.47
CA SER A 215 -17.04 7.49 8.57
C SER A 215 -16.25 6.19 8.48
N ILE A 216 -15.50 6.02 7.39
CA ILE A 216 -14.63 4.85 7.23
C ILE A 216 -13.47 4.85 8.25
N THR A 217 -13.04 6.01 8.73
CA THR A 217 -12.02 6.16 9.78
C THR A 217 -12.53 5.71 11.15
N GLU A 218 -13.79 5.99 11.49
CA GLU A 218 -14.43 5.42 12.69
C GLU A 218 -14.62 3.90 12.57
N TYR A 219 -14.96 3.42 11.37
CA TYR A 219 -15.16 2.00 11.13
C TYR A 219 -13.85 1.20 11.23
N ILE A 220 -12.77 1.64 10.56
CA ILE A 220 -11.44 1.01 10.68
C ILE A 220 -10.88 1.09 12.10
N ASP A 221 -11.15 2.19 12.81
CA ASP A 221 -10.73 2.35 14.20
C ASP A 221 -11.30 1.23 15.09
N LYS A 222 -12.63 1.07 15.03
CA LYS A 222 -13.36 0.06 15.80
C LYS A 222 -13.01 -1.36 15.40
N LYS A 223 -12.85 -1.62 14.09
CA LYS A 223 -12.75 -2.98 13.55
C LYS A 223 -11.33 -3.52 13.47
N ILE A 224 -10.33 -2.66 13.29
CA ILE A 224 -8.95 -3.07 13.05
C ILE A 224 -8.01 -2.38 14.03
N ARG A 225 -7.95 -1.04 14.03
CA ARG A 225 -6.91 -0.29 14.74
C ARG A 225 -6.91 -0.58 16.25
N GLN A 226 -8.05 -0.43 16.93
CA GLN A 226 -8.17 -0.69 18.37
C GLN A 226 -8.00 -2.18 18.72
N PRO A 227 -8.69 -3.14 18.07
CA PRO A 227 -8.51 -4.55 18.36
C PRO A 227 -7.06 -5.03 18.21
N MET A 228 -6.34 -4.53 17.20
CA MET A 228 -4.94 -4.87 16.91
C MET A 228 -3.92 -3.97 17.64
N ALA A 229 -4.36 -3.04 18.49
CA ALA A 229 -3.52 -2.13 19.26
C ALA A 229 -2.53 -1.31 18.39
N MET A 230 -3.01 -0.80 17.25
CA MET A 230 -2.22 0.02 16.33
C MET A 230 -2.37 1.50 16.67
N LYS A 231 -1.26 2.26 16.59
CA LYS A 231 -1.24 3.70 16.88
C LYS A 231 -1.77 4.50 15.69
N PHE A 232 -1.19 4.30 14.50
CA PHE A 232 -1.39 5.20 13.35
C PHE A 232 -2.36 4.69 12.29
N PHE A 233 -2.65 3.39 12.27
CA PHE A 233 -3.37 2.68 11.21
C PHE A 233 -4.78 3.25 10.90
N SER A 234 -4.85 4.30 10.09
CA SER A 234 -6.07 5.02 9.69
C SER A 234 -5.85 5.80 8.39
N TYR A 235 -6.93 6.17 7.70
CA TYR A 235 -6.88 7.11 6.58
C TYR A 235 -6.67 8.52 7.10
N GLY A 236 -5.67 9.20 6.55
CA GLY A 236 -5.16 10.44 7.12
C GLY A 236 -4.46 10.25 8.47
N ILE A 237 -3.85 11.31 8.96
CA ILE A 237 -3.23 11.39 10.28
C ILE A 237 -3.80 12.59 11.03
N ASP A 238 -3.93 12.48 12.35
CA ASP A 238 -4.26 13.60 13.21
C ASP A 238 -3.16 14.68 13.13
N GLY A 239 -3.57 15.95 13.01
CA GLY A 239 -2.71 17.13 12.99
C GLY A 239 -1.63 17.15 14.07
N GLN A 240 -1.92 16.62 15.27
CA GLN A 240 -0.95 16.57 16.37
C GLN A 240 0.26 15.66 16.07
N HIS A 241 0.10 14.68 15.19
CA HIS A 241 1.12 13.68 14.83
C HIS A 241 1.79 13.97 13.48
N LEU A 242 1.47 15.07 12.79
CA LEU A 242 2.08 15.41 11.49
C LEU A 242 3.61 15.46 11.52
N HIS A 243 4.20 15.86 12.64
CA HIS A 243 5.64 15.92 12.83
C HIS A 243 6.32 14.54 12.92
N GLU A 244 5.56 13.47 13.19
CA GLU A 244 6.02 12.08 13.19
C GLU A 244 5.97 11.45 11.79
N LEU A 245 5.14 12.00 10.89
CA LEU A 245 4.92 11.46 9.54
C LEU A 245 6.14 11.64 8.64
N ALA A 246 6.55 10.56 7.97
CA ALA A 246 7.58 10.62 6.95
C ALA A 246 7.19 11.50 5.77
N MET A 247 7.98 12.56 5.54
CA MET A 247 7.83 13.45 4.40
C MET A 247 8.19 12.73 3.10
N HIS A 248 7.54 13.11 2.00
CA HIS A 248 7.81 12.56 0.68
C HIS A 248 8.74 13.46 -0.12
N TYR A 249 9.57 12.85 -0.96
CA TYR A 249 10.57 13.58 -1.74
C TYR A 249 10.57 13.10 -3.19
N HIS A 250 10.45 14.00 -4.15
CA HIS A 250 10.72 13.67 -5.55
C HIS A 250 12.21 13.35 -5.70
N THR A 251 12.48 12.12 -6.06
CA THR A 251 13.83 11.52 -6.12
C THR A 251 13.96 10.69 -7.39
N GLY A 252 15.18 10.38 -7.82
CA GLY A 252 15.42 9.61 -9.04
C GLY A 252 15.63 10.46 -10.28
N PHE A 253 15.57 9.81 -11.45
CA PHE A 253 15.76 10.51 -12.72
C PHE A 253 14.61 11.48 -12.97
N ARG A 254 14.94 12.70 -13.41
CA ARG A 254 13.93 13.63 -13.89
C ARG A 254 13.26 13.04 -15.15
N PRO A 255 11.92 12.90 -15.17
CA PRO A 255 11.25 12.39 -16.35
C PRO A 255 11.39 13.37 -17.52
N GLY A 256 11.76 12.85 -18.69
CA GLY A 256 11.71 13.61 -19.94
C GLY A 256 10.28 13.93 -20.36
N LEU A 257 10.09 14.76 -21.39
CA LEU A 257 8.78 15.25 -21.85
C LEU A 257 7.74 14.13 -22.10
N LEU A 258 8.14 13.06 -22.80
CA LEU A 258 7.24 11.93 -23.10
C LEU A 258 6.86 11.18 -21.83
N THR A 259 7.84 10.81 -21.00
CA THR A 259 7.61 10.12 -19.72
C THR A 259 6.75 10.96 -18.78
N GLY A 260 6.93 12.29 -18.76
CA GLY A 260 6.11 13.22 -17.96
C GLY A 260 4.63 13.20 -18.34
N LYS A 261 4.30 13.09 -19.63
CA LYS A 261 2.89 12.96 -20.09
C LYS A 261 2.25 11.66 -19.63
N PHE A 262 2.99 10.54 -19.67
CA PHE A 262 2.51 9.26 -19.15
C PHE A 262 2.24 9.31 -17.64
N ILE A 263 3.12 9.95 -16.87
CA ILE A 263 2.93 10.13 -15.42
C ILE A 263 1.70 10.96 -15.12
N LYS A 264 1.53 12.11 -15.79
CA LYS A 264 0.35 12.95 -15.60
C LYS A 264 -0.93 12.18 -15.92
N ARG A 265 -0.90 11.29 -16.92
CA ARG A 265 -2.02 10.42 -17.24
C ARG A 265 -2.27 9.34 -16.17
N ALA A 266 -1.23 8.75 -15.60
CA ALA A 266 -1.34 7.67 -14.63
C ALA A 266 -1.68 8.15 -13.20
N LEU A 267 -1.14 9.31 -12.79
CA LEU A 267 -1.28 9.86 -11.45
C LEU A 267 -2.24 11.06 -11.38
N GLY A 268 -2.74 11.54 -12.52
CA GLY A 268 -3.52 12.78 -12.62
C GLY A 268 -2.66 14.05 -12.57
N GLU A 269 -1.41 13.97 -12.10
CA GLU A 269 -0.55 15.12 -11.84
C GLU A 269 0.93 14.91 -12.20
N THR A 270 1.71 16.00 -12.20
CA THR A 270 3.17 15.95 -12.38
C THR A 270 3.89 15.57 -11.08
N LEU A 271 5.05 14.88 -11.13
CA LEU A 271 5.77 14.44 -9.90
C LEU A 271 6.08 15.56 -8.89
N PRO A 272 6.53 16.77 -9.29
CA PRO A 272 6.73 17.86 -8.32
C PRO A 272 5.41 18.29 -7.64
N ASN A 273 4.30 18.28 -8.36
CA ASN A 273 2.98 18.56 -7.79
C ASN A 273 2.52 17.42 -6.87
N VAL A 274 2.86 16.17 -7.18
CA VAL A 274 2.61 15.02 -6.30
C VAL A 274 3.41 15.15 -5.01
N GLU A 275 4.70 15.47 -5.05
CA GLU A 275 5.51 15.75 -3.83
C GLU A 275 4.86 16.85 -2.99
N LYS A 276 4.49 17.97 -3.62
CA LYS A 276 3.84 19.09 -2.93
C LYS A 276 2.51 18.68 -2.31
N ALA A 277 1.66 17.97 -3.06
CA ALA A 277 0.35 17.53 -2.61
C ALA A 277 0.47 16.54 -1.45
N CYS A 278 1.34 15.54 -1.54
CA CYS A 278 1.49 14.51 -0.49
C CYS A 278 2.07 15.05 0.83
N ASN A 279 2.76 16.19 0.77
CA ASN A 279 3.31 16.90 1.93
C ASN A 279 2.44 18.08 2.39
N ASP A 280 1.28 18.30 1.75
CA ASP A 280 0.30 19.30 2.19
C ASP A 280 -0.49 18.71 3.38
N PRO A 281 -0.59 19.41 4.52
CA PRO A 281 -1.39 18.95 5.66
C PRO A 281 -2.82 18.58 5.26
N ARG A 282 -3.42 19.27 4.29
CA ARG A 282 -4.78 18.95 3.79
C ARG A 282 -4.86 17.55 3.21
N PHE A 283 -3.83 17.08 2.49
CA PHE A 283 -3.78 15.69 2.01
C PHE A 283 -3.47 14.71 3.14
N GLN A 284 -2.57 15.09 4.05
CA GLN A 284 -2.13 14.24 5.15
C GLN A 284 -3.25 13.97 6.16
N GLU A 285 -4.17 14.92 6.35
CA GLU A 285 -5.30 14.83 7.28
C GLU A 285 -6.59 14.33 6.60
N ALA A 286 -6.71 14.43 5.26
CA ALA A 286 -7.91 14.00 4.54
C ALA A 286 -8.18 12.49 4.64
N VAL A 287 -9.40 12.09 4.31
CA VAL A 287 -9.79 10.69 4.19
C VAL A 287 -9.76 10.28 2.71
N ILE A 288 -8.74 9.53 2.30
CA ILE A 288 -8.58 9.06 0.91
C ILE A 288 -8.39 7.53 0.95
N PRO A 289 -9.47 6.73 0.94
CA PRO A 289 -9.39 5.28 1.19
C PRO A 289 -8.63 4.46 0.15
N SER A 290 -8.21 5.09 -0.94
CA SER A 290 -7.35 4.47 -1.95
C SER A 290 -5.88 4.89 -1.86
N GLY A 291 -5.53 5.89 -1.05
CA GLY A 291 -4.33 6.68 -1.32
C GLY A 291 -3.61 7.30 -0.13
N ASN A 292 -4.15 7.31 1.08
CA ASN A 292 -3.46 7.97 2.19
C ASN A 292 -3.61 7.32 3.57
N LEU A 293 -3.82 6.00 3.66
CA LEU A 293 -3.67 5.32 4.94
C LEU A 293 -2.26 5.55 5.47
N VAL A 294 -2.17 5.88 6.76
CA VAL A 294 -0.93 6.11 7.48
C VAL A 294 -0.69 4.93 8.42
N ALA A 295 0.50 4.35 8.38
CA ALA A 295 0.88 3.22 9.22
C ALA A 295 2.40 3.10 9.35
N THR A 296 2.87 2.40 10.38
CA THR A 296 4.26 1.92 10.44
C THR A 296 4.44 0.65 9.60
N ALA A 297 5.70 0.26 9.33
CA ALA A 297 5.98 -1.01 8.66
C ALA A 297 5.50 -2.20 9.52
N ASP A 298 5.66 -2.11 10.84
CA ASP A 298 5.21 -3.15 11.77
C ASP A 298 3.68 -3.30 11.78
N GLU A 299 2.93 -2.19 11.77
CA GLU A 299 1.46 -2.22 11.70
C GLU A 299 0.97 -2.85 10.38
N MET A 300 1.60 -2.49 9.25
CA MET A 300 1.25 -3.11 7.96
C MET A 300 1.61 -4.60 7.90
N SER A 301 2.77 -5.00 8.41
CA SER A 301 3.12 -6.42 8.48
C SER A 301 2.17 -7.21 9.39
N ALA A 302 1.71 -6.60 10.50
CA ALA A 302 0.74 -7.18 11.42
C ALA A 302 -0.65 -7.33 10.78
N PHE A 303 -1.09 -6.34 10.00
CA PHE A 303 -2.31 -6.45 9.20
C PHE A 303 -2.24 -7.66 8.23
N PHE A 304 -1.14 -7.82 7.50
CA PHE A 304 -0.97 -8.96 6.61
C PHE A 304 -0.81 -10.29 7.36
N GLN A 305 -0.17 -10.29 8.53
CA GLN A 305 -0.11 -11.45 9.41
C GLN A 305 -1.50 -11.87 9.90
N MET A 306 -2.37 -10.92 10.26
CA MET A 306 -3.75 -11.20 10.64
C MET A 306 -4.53 -11.89 9.52
N LEU A 307 -4.28 -11.51 8.26
CA LEU A 307 -4.84 -12.22 7.11
C LEU A 307 -4.26 -13.64 6.97
N LEU A 308 -2.94 -13.83 7.13
CA LEU A 308 -2.33 -15.18 7.13
C LEU A 308 -2.94 -16.09 8.20
N ASP A 309 -3.20 -15.53 9.37
CA ASP A 309 -3.82 -16.19 10.52
C ASP A 309 -5.36 -16.24 10.41
N LYS A 310 -5.87 -16.14 9.18
CA LYS A 310 -7.28 -16.34 8.82
C LYS A 310 -8.21 -15.44 9.63
N GLY A 311 -7.82 -14.19 9.87
CA GLY A 311 -8.63 -13.19 10.56
C GLY A 311 -8.40 -13.12 12.07
N ALA A 312 -7.39 -13.82 12.59
CA ALA A 312 -6.99 -13.75 14.00
C ALA A 312 -5.65 -13.02 14.14
N TYR A 313 -5.43 -12.35 15.27
CA TYR A 313 -4.14 -11.74 15.59
C TYR A 313 -3.97 -11.66 17.10
N ASN A 314 -2.84 -12.12 17.63
CA ASN A 314 -2.52 -12.12 19.06
C ASN A 314 -3.69 -12.62 19.95
N GLY A 315 -4.29 -13.76 19.57
CA GLY A 315 -5.40 -14.37 20.29
C GLY A 315 -6.77 -13.70 20.11
N LYS A 316 -6.86 -12.59 19.38
CA LYS A 316 -8.12 -11.90 19.09
C LYS A 316 -8.64 -12.25 17.69
N ARG A 317 -9.95 -12.47 17.58
CA ARG A 317 -10.66 -12.62 16.31
C ARG A 317 -11.02 -11.23 15.77
N ILE A 318 -10.41 -10.84 14.65
CA ILE A 318 -10.66 -9.55 13.97
C ILE A 318 -11.79 -9.70 12.94
N CYS A 319 -11.73 -10.76 12.13
CA CYS A 319 -12.80 -11.14 11.19
C CYS A 319 -12.83 -12.67 10.98
N LYS A 320 -13.90 -13.19 10.38
CA LYS A 320 -14.03 -14.61 10.06
C LYS A 320 -12.99 -15.05 9.02
N ALA A 321 -12.60 -16.32 9.09
CA ALA A 321 -11.74 -16.94 8.08
C ALA A 321 -12.35 -16.85 6.66
N GLN A 322 -13.68 -16.99 6.53
CA GLN A 322 -14.39 -16.80 5.26
C GLN A 322 -14.18 -15.38 4.68
N THR A 323 -14.15 -14.36 5.54
CA THR A 323 -13.96 -12.96 5.14
C THR A 323 -12.59 -12.74 4.53
N VAL A 324 -11.55 -13.30 5.15
CA VAL A 324 -10.21 -13.30 4.58
C VAL A 324 -10.19 -14.06 3.25
N ALA A 325 -10.76 -15.26 3.20
CA ALA A 325 -10.80 -16.09 1.99
C ALA A 325 -11.42 -15.36 0.80
N ARG A 326 -12.57 -14.70 0.99
CA ARG A 326 -13.21 -13.86 -0.04
C ARG A 326 -12.35 -12.68 -0.47
N THR A 327 -11.65 -12.05 0.47
CA THR A 327 -10.78 -10.90 0.19
C THR A 327 -9.60 -11.26 -0.72
N ILE A 328 -9.06 -12.48 -0.61
CA ILE A 328 -7.87 -12.93 -1.37
C ILE A 328 -8.21 -13.83 -2.56
N GLN A 329 -9.48 -14.19 -2.75
CA GLN A 329 -9.94 -15.06 -3.83
C GLN A 329 -9.72 -14.39 -5.19
N GLU A 330 -8.97 -15.04 -6.08
CA GLU A 330 -8.74 -14.56 -7.44
C GLU A 330 -10.07 -14.33 -8.18
N TYR A 331 -10.17 -13.18 -8.85
CA TYR A 331 -11.32 -12.82 -9.67
C TYR A 331 -10.94 -12.54 -11.12
N GLY A 332 -11.53 -13.35 -12.00
CA GLY A 332 -11.19 -13.36 -13.41
C GLY A 332 -9.81 -13.96 -13.66
N ASN A 333 -9.41 -14.01 -14.92
CA ASN A 333 -8.08 -14.47 -15.31
C ASN A 333 -7.08 -13.33 -15.25
N ARG A 334 -5.78 -13.69 -15.23
CA ARG A 334 -4.68 -12.77 -15.52
C ARG A 334 -5.00 -11.94 -16.77
N GLY A 335 -4.99 -10.63 -16.63
CA GLY A 335 -5.36 -9.70 -17.70
C GLY A 335 -4.41 -8.52 -17.78
N LEU A 336 -4.30 -7.92 -18.97
CA LEU A 336 -3.59 -6.65 -19.11
C LEU A 336 -4.38 -5.56 -18.39
N ASP A 337 -3.80 -5.01 -17.32
CA ASP A 337 -4.37 -3.86 -16.63
C ASP A 337 -4.24 -2.63 -17.53
N ARG A 338 -5.36 -2.02 -17.92
CA ARG A 338 -5.38 -0.91 -18.88
C ARG A 338 -4.90 0.42 -18.28
N THR A 339 -4.74 0.49 -16.96
CA THR A 339 -4.17 1.66 -16.27
C THR A 339 -2.68 1.44 -16.01
N LEU A 340 -2.29 0.28 -15.45
CA LEU A 340 -0.89 -0.01 -15.12
C LEU A 340 -0.07 -0.49 -16.33
N LEU A 341 -0.73 -0.93 -17.40
CA LEU A 341 -0.14 -1.43 -18.65
C LEU A 341 0.75 -2.67 -18.47
N ILE A 342 0.50 -3.45 -17.42
CA ILE A 342 1.18 -4.71 -17.14
C ILE A 342 0.16 -5.83 -16.90
N PRO A 343 0.49 -7.10 -17.21
CA PRO A 343 -0.37 -8.22 -16.88
C PRO A 343 -0.47 -8.38 -15.36
N MET A 344 -1.69 -8.39 -14.83
CA MET A 344 -1.97 -8.47 -13.39
C MET A 344 -2.98 -9.57 -13.08
N ARG A 345 -2.87 -10.11 -11.86
CA ARG A 345 -3.87 -10.95 -11.21
C ARG A 345 -4.41 -10.19 -10.00
N TYR A 346 -5.72 -10.19 -9.83
CA TYR A 346 -6.39 -9.48 -8.74
C TYR A 346 -7.40 -10.39 -8.05
N SER A 347 -7.58 -10.17 -6.76
CA SER A 347 -8.82 -10.52 -6.06
C SER A 347 -9.76 -9.31 -6.00
N ALA A 348 -10.91 -9.45 -5.35
CA ALA A 348 -11.69 -8.30 -4.88
C ALA A 348 -11.02 -7.64 -3.66
N GLY A 349 -9.78 -7.19 -3.81
CA GLY A 349 -9.06 -6.42 -2.80
C GLY A 349 -7.54 -6.39 -2.89
N MET A 350 -6.92 -7.40 -3.50
CA MET A 350 -5.48 -7.60 -3.46
C MET A 350 -4.88 -7.73 -4.87
N MET A 351 -3.65 -7.27 -5.01
CA MET A 351 -2.77 -7.68 -6.11
C MET A 351 -2.17 -9.05 -5.76
N LEU A 352 -2.40 -10.03 -6.63
CA LEU A 352 -1.96 -11.41 -6.42
C LEU A 352 -0.59 -11.65 -7.06
N GLY A 353 0.18 -12.56 -6.49
CA GLY A 353 1.46 -13.01 -7.02
C GLY A 353 1.29 -13.90 -8.25
N ASP A 354 2.40 -14.46 -8.73
CA ASP A 354 2.41 -15.27 -9.95
C ASP A 354 3.61 -16.24 -9.93
N ASP A 355 3.64 -17.16 -10.90
CA ASP A 355 4.72 -18.13 -11.09
C ASP A 355 5.24 -18.13 -12.54
N PRO A 356 6.55 -18.35 -12.77
CA PRO A 356 7.61 -18.59 -11.79
C PRO A 356 8.09 -17.31 -11.05
N VAL A 357 7.70 -16.12 -11.54
CA VAL A 357 8.03 -14.82 -10.93
C VAL A 357 6.83 -13.90 -11.02
N GLY A 358 6.33 -13.47 -9.86
CA GLY A 358 5.28 -12.46 -9.73
C GLY A 358 5.79 -11.13 -9.20
N ILE A 359 4.88 -10.18 -8.98
CA ILE A 359 5.20 -8.87 -8.40
C ILE A 359 5.78 -8.95 -6.97
N TRP A 360 5.51 -10.05 -6.27
CA TRP A 360 6.01 -10.34 -4.91
C TRP A 360 7.30 -11.16 -4.90
N GLY A 361 7.91 -11.41 -6.08
CA GLY A 361 9.14 -12.18 -6.22
C GLY A 361 8.94 -13.58 -6.80
N PRO A 362 10.01 -14.39 -6.85
CA PRO A 362 9.95 -15.76 -7.37
C PRO A 362 9.09 -16.68 -6.49
N GLN A 363 8.45 -17.68 -7.09
CA GLN A 363 7.66 -18.70 -6.39
C GLN A 363 6.55 -18.11 -5.51
N SER A 364 5.90 -17.03 -5.96
CA SER A 364 4.96 -16.23 -5.14
C SER A 364 3.50 -16.40 -5.58
N ARG A 365 3.14 -17.52 -6.22
CA ARG A 365 1.81 -17.77 -6.80
C ARG A 365 0.63 -17.46 -5.87
N HIS A 366 0.77 -17.77 -4.58
CA HIS A 366 -0.27 -17.58 -3.57
C HIS A 366 -0.10 -16.31 -2.74
N ALA A 367 0.97 -15.53 -2.98
CA ALA A 367 1.16 -14.27 -2.29
C ALA A 367 0.08 -13.27 -2.69
N TYR A 368 -0.33 -12.45 -1.74
CA TYR A 368 -1.32 -11.40 -1.93
C TYR A 368 -0.90 -10.16 -1.16
N GLY A 369 -1.16 -8.99 -1.72
CA GLY A 369 -0.74 -7.74 -1.11
C GLY A 369 -1.22 -6.56 -1.91
N HIS A 370 -0.58 -5.41 -1.71
CA HIS A 370 -0.83 -4.26 -2.56
C HIS A 370 0.38 -3.33 -2.64
N LEU A 371 0.71 -2.91 -3.85
CA LEU A 371 1.77 -1.93 -4.10
C LEU A 371 1.27 -0.53 -3.76
N GLY A 372 2.04 0.20 -2.96
CA GLY A 372 1.89 1.63 -2.77
C GLY A 372 2.71 2.41 -3.79
N LEU A 373 2.34 3.68 -4.01
CA LEU A 373 3.11 4.57 -4.87
C LEU A 373 4.57 4.59 -4.43
N ALA A 374 5.46 4.52 -5.42
CA ALA A 374 6.91 4.54 -5.24
C ALA A 374 7.47 3.33 -4.47
N ASN A 375 7.07 2.12 -4.87
CA ASN A 375 7.63 0.86 -4.38
C ASN A 375 7.47 0.65 -2.87
N LYS A 376 6.36 1.12 -2.29
CA LYS A 376 5.96 0.67 -0.96
C LYS A 376 5.32 -0.69 -1.13
N LEU A 377 5.92 -1.71 -0.53
CA LEU A 377 5.55 -3.10 -0.75
C LEU A 377 4.97 -3.63 0.53
N CYS A 378 3.72 -4.08 0.51
CA CYS A 378 3.10 -4.75 1.66
C CYS A 378 2.37 -5.99 1.15
N TRP A 379 2.76 -7.17 1.65
CA TRP A 379 2.19 -8.44 1.19
C TRP A 379 2.32 -9.54 2.25
N ALA A 380 1.53 -10.58 2.03
CA ALA A 380 1.64 -11.87 2.70
C ALA A 380 1.91 -12.96 1.65
N ASP A 381 2.64 -13.99 2.05
CA ASP A 381 2.81 -15.23 1.30
C ASP A 381 2.51 -16.44 2.20
N PRO A 382 1.32 -17.05 2.05
CA PRO A 382 0.92 -18.18 2.87
C PRO A 382 1.73 -19.44 2.58
N SER A 383 2.38 -19.54 1.41
CA SER A 383 3.27 -20.67 1.09
C SER A 383 4.56 -20.63 1.93
N ARG A 384 4.87 -19.48 2.52
CA ARG A 384 6.07 -19.21 3.33
C ARG A 384 5.73 -18.80 4.77
N GLU A 385 4.45 -18.71 5.13
CA GLU A 385 3.98 -18.07 6.37
C GLU A 385 4.70 -16.73 6.62
N LEU A 386 4.72 -15.88 5.59
CA LEU A 386 5.54 -14.67 5.53
C LEU A 386 4.66 -13.44 5.37
N ALA A 387 4.81 -12.43 6.23
CA ALA A 387 4.21 -11.10 6.04
C ALA A 387 5.30 -10.04 6.03
N VAL A 388 5.23 -9.10 5.06
CA VAL A 388 6.28 -8.11 4.84
C VAL A 388 5.69 -6.73 4.59
N ALA A 389 6.35 -5.72 5.14
CA ALA A 389 6.17 -4.33 4.76
C ALA A 389 7.53 -3.66 4.52
N VAL A 390 7.70 -3.03 3.35
CA VAL A 390 8.84 -2.17 3.00
C VAL A 390 8.28 -0.80 2.66
N LEU A 391 8.45 0.15 3.57
CA LEU A 391 7.98 1.53 3.45
C LEU A 391 9.16 2.47 3.18
N ASN A 392 8.93 3.52 2.40
CA ASN A 392 9.98 4.45 2.01
C ASN A 392 9.41 5.85 1.70
N SER A 393 10.27 6.88 1.77
CA SER A 393 9.87 8.28 1.56
C SER A 393 10.17 8.85 0.17
N GLY A 394 11.06 8.21 -0.60
CA GLY A 394 11.35 8.63 -1.98
C GLY A 394 10.15 8.38 -2.91
N LEU A 395 9.94 9.28 -3.86
CA LEU A 395 8.98 9.13 -4.95
C LEU A 395 9.68 8.97 -6.32
N PRO A 396 10.52 7.92 -6.51
CA PRO A 396 11.13 7.69 -7.80
C PRO A 396 10.17 7.07 -8.80
N LEU A 397 10.20 7.58 -10.03
CA LEU A 397 9.58 6.91 -11.17
C LEU A 397 10.56 5.90 -11.80
N LEU A 398 11.77 6.37 -12.09
CA LEU A 398 12.89 5.58 -12.56
C LEU A 398 14.11 6.00 -11.76
N GLY A 399 14.97 5.04 -11.44
CA GLY A 399 16.20 5.35 -10.72
C GLY A 399 17.05 4.13 -10.49
N LEU A 400 18.23 4.37 -9.91
CA LEU A 400 19.19 3.32 -9.57
C LEU A 400 18.70 2.36 -8.47
N HIS A 401 17.54 2.63 -7.89
CA HIS A 401 16.89 1.81 -6.86
C HIS A 401 16.26 0.52 -7.40
N ILE A 402 15.93 0.45 -8.71
CA ILE A 402 15.19 -0.70 -9.26
C ILE A 402 15.96 -2.03 -9.08
N PRO A 403 17.25 -2.18 -9.49
CA PRO A 403 17.94 -3.45 -9.29
C PRO A 403 18.13 -3.81 -7.80
N PRO A 404 18.54 -2.90 -6.89
CA PRO A 404 18.56 -3.17 -5.46
C PRO A 404 17.20 -3.56 -4.86
N LEU A 405 16.11 -2.95 -5.32
CA LEU A 405 14.75 -3.29 -4.89
C LEU A 405 14.37 -4.71 -5.32
N LEU A 406 14.59 -5.07 -6.59
CA LEU A 406 14.35 -6.43 -7.08
C LEU A 406 15.22 -7.46 -6.36
N ASN A 407 16.47 -7.10 -6.05
CA ASN A 407 17.36 -7.94 -5.26
C ASN A 407 16.88 -8.11 -3.82
N LEU A 408 16.31 -7.07 -3.19
CA LEU A 408 15.71 -7.17 -1.86
C LEU A 408 14.53 -8.14 -1.88
N ILE A 409 13.57 -7.98 -2.80
CA ILE A 409 12.42 -8.88 -2.94
C ILE A 409 12.89 -10.33 -3.17
N ARG A 410 13.81 -10.53 -4.12
CA ARG A 410 14.37 -11.86 -4.40
C ARG A 410 15.10 -12.44 -3.18
N THR A 411 15.83 -11.62 -2.43
CA THR A 411 16.55 -12.06 -1.23
C THR A 411 15.58 -12.49 -0.15
N ILE A 412 14.46 -11.78 0.05
CA ILE A 412 13.39 -12.20 0.97
C ILE A 412 12.86 -13.58 0.54
N CYS A 413 12.42 -13.73 -0.72
CA CYS A 413 11.85 -15.00 -1.20
C CYS A 413 12.83 -16.18 -1.18
N ASN A 414 14.13 -15.93 -1.37
CA ASN A 414 15.17 -16.96 -1.39
C ASN A 414 15.66 -17.36 0.01
N ASN A 415 15.53 -16.46 0.99
CA ASN A 415 16.00 -16.70 2.36
C ASN A 415 14.90 -17.16 3.31
N ILE A 416 13.63 -17.04 2.90
CA ILE A 416 12.47 -17.60 3.61
C ILE A 416 11.91 -18.77 2.77
N PRO A 417 11.97 -20.02 3.27
CA PRO A 417 11.65 -21.20 2.49
C PRO A 417 10.14 -21.32 2.21
N VAL A 418 9.80 -21.94 1.08
CA VAL A 418 8.44 -22.41 0.81
C VAL A 418 8.18 -23.65 1.68
N LEU A 419 7.17 -23.58 2.53
CA LEU A 419 6.76 -24.63 3.45
C LEU A 419 5.76 -25.61 2.80
N GLY A 420 5.05 -25.18 1.77
CA GLY A 420 4.11 -26.00 1.01
C GLY A 420 3.08 -25.17 0.25
N SER A 421 2.13 -25.84 -0.41
CA SER A 421 0.96 -25.15 -0.94
C SER A 421 -0.01 -24.83 0.20
N PRO A 422 -0.54 -23.60 0.28
CA PRO A 422 -1.48 -23.25 1.32
C PRO A 422 -2.76 -24.07 1.16
N GLN A 423 -3.39 -24.43 2.27
CA GLN A 423 -4.72 -25.02 2.24
C GLN A 423 -5.70 -23.99 1.65
N THR A 424 -6.30 -24.32 0.51
CA THR A 424 -7.35 -23.49 -0.08
C THR A 424 -8.58 -23.54 0.82
N PHE A 425 -9.08 -22.36 1.20
CA PHE A 425 -10.37 -22.28 1.86
C PHE A 425 -11.45 -22.68 0.85
N SER A 426 -12.11 -23.82 1.08
CA SER A 426 -13.26 -24.20 0.26
C SER A 426 -14.47 -23.36 0.68
N LEU A 427 -14.97 -22.51 -0.22
CA LEU A 427 -16.23 -21.78 -0.02
C LEU A 427 -17.47 -22.69 -0.11
N GLN A 428 -17.30 -24.01 -0.27
CA GLN A 428 -18.39 -25.00 -0.33
C GLN A 428 -18.84 -25.53 1.05
N ALA A 429 -18.27 -25.03 2.15
CA ALA A 429 -18.60 -25.45 3.51
C ALA A 429 -19.47 -24.43 4.24
#